data_AF-A0A932ZUI5-F1
#
_entry.id   AF-A0A932ZUI5-F1
#
_cell.length_a   1.000
_cell.length_b   1.000
_cell.length_c   1.000
_cell.angle_alpha   90.00
_cell.angle_beta   90.00
_cell.angle_gamma   90.00
#
_symmetry.space_group_name_H-M   'P 1'
#
loop_
_entity.id
_entity.type
_entity.pdbx_description
1 polymer ?
#
loop_
_entity_poly.entity_id
_entity_poly.type
_entity_poly.pdbx_seq_one_letter_code
_entity_poly.pdbx_strand_id
1 'polypeptide(L)'
;MLAGLRAAAYGIPFQPIRGFQGSDIPERSGILPIEDPYTGETLFAVPALRPDWALIHVQRADAEGNAWILGNRHFDVEMTRAASRGVILTAEEIVPGEEIARDPGMTAIPGFLVRAVAEAPGGAWPCSCHPAYGVDEEGMRRYMELSASAEGLERYLRETAPKAAAR
;
A
#
# COMPACT_ATOMS: atom_id res chain seq x y z
N MET A 1 11.37 -4.77 -1.60
CA MET A 1 10.11 -4.11 -2.02
C MET A 1 10.24 -2.58 -2.04
N LEU A 2 10.34 -1.89 -0.90
CA LEU A 2 10.36 -0.41 -0.84
C LEU A 2 11.38 0.25 -1.79
N ALA A 3 12.62 -0.26 -1.86
CA ALA A 3 13.63 0.25 -2.79
C ALA A 3 13.18 0.18 -4.26
N GLY A 4 12.50 -0.90 -4.66
CA GLY A 4 11.94 -1.04 -6.00
C GLY A 4 10.75 -0.10 -6.26
N LEU A 5 9.88 0.11 -5.26
CA LEU A 5 8.80 1.10 -5.37
C LEU A 5 9.36 2.53 -5.49
N ARG A 6 10.40 2.87 -4.73
CA ARG A 6 11.09 4.16 -4.84
C ARG A 6 11.75 4.35 -6.20
N ALA A 7 12.41 3.31 -6.73
CA ALA A 7 12.99 3.37 -8.06
C ALA A 7 11.92 3.68 -9.12
N ALA A 8 10.77 3.01 -9.06
CA ALA A 8 9.65 3.28 -9.96
C ALA A 8 9.08 4.69 -9.78
N ALA A 9 8.81 5.11 -8.53
CA ALA A 9 8.29 6.43 -8.21
C ALA A 9 9.22 7.57 -8.64
N TYR A 10 10.54 7.33 -8.66
CA TYR A 10 11.55 8.31 -9.11
C TYR A 10 11.87 8.22 -10.60
N GLY A 11 11.24 7.30 -11.34
CA GLY A 11 11.49 7.12 -12.77
C GLY A 11 12.87 6.52 -13.10
N ILE A 12 13.54 5.90 -12.12
CA ILE A 12 14.85 5.27 -12.32
C ILE A 12 14.71 3.76 -12.50
N PRO A 13 15.65 3.09 -13.19
CA PRO A 13 15.56 1.65 -13.46
C PRO A 13 15.77 0.78 -12.21
N PHE A 14 16.56 1.26 -11.24
CA PHE A 14 16.86 0.54 -10.00
C PHE A 14 17.23 1.52 -8.88
N GLN A 15 17.13 1.06 -7.63
CA GLN A 15 17.60 1.76 -6.44
C GLN A 15 18.71 0.94 -5.77
N PRO A 16 19.91 1.49 -5.56
CA PRO A 16 20.98 0.79 -4.85
C PRO A 16 20.67 0.65 -3.35
N ILE A 17 20.95 -0.52 -2.77
CA ILE A 17 20.91 -0.75 -1.32
C ILE A 17 22.07 -1.62 -0.84
N ARG A 18 22.43 -1.50 0.45
CA ARG A 18 23.43 -2.37 1.11
C ARG A 18 22.83 -3.64 1.72
N GLY A 19 21.54 -3.61 2.08
CA GLY A 19 20.93 -4.51 3.06
C GLY A 19 20.85 -6.01 2.76
N PHE A 20 21.37 -6.49 1.61
CA PHE A 20 21.38 -7.91 1.28
C PHE A 20 22.74 -8.60 1.51
N GLN A 21 23.77 -7.85 1.92
CA GLN A 21 25.08 -8.43 2.22
C GLN A 21 24.95 -9.55 3.26
N GLY A 22 25.53 -10.72 2.96
CA GLY A 22 25.51 -11.88 3.85
C GLY A 22 24.22 -12.71 3.83
N SER A 23 23.28 -12.42 2.93
CA SER A 23 22.06 -13.21 2.74
C SER A 23 22.04 -13.92 1.37
N ASP A 24 21.21 -14.95 1.24
CA ASP A 24 20.94 -15.65 -0.02
C ASP A 24 19.85 -14.97 -0.89
N ILE A 25 19.33 -13.82 -0.44
CA ILE A 25 18.29 -13.08 -1.15
C ILE A 25 18.70 -12.71 -2.58
N PRO A 26 19.91 -12.17 -2.85
CA PRO A 26 20.31 -11.78 -4.20
C PRO A 26 20.25 -12.96 -5.19
N GLU A 27 20.72 -14.13 -4.77
CA GLU A 27 20.74 -15.36 -5.56
C GLU A 27 19.31 -15.85 -5.89
N ARG A 28 18.39 -15.75 -4.92
CA ARG A 28 17.00 -16.20 -5.09
C ARG A 28 16.11 -15.22 -5.84
N SER A 29 16.44 -13.93 -5.82
CA SER A 29 15.59 -12.86 -6.38
C SER A 29 16.13 -12.27 -7.69
N GLY A 30 17.32 -12.67 -8.12
CA GLY A 30 17.96 -12.12 -9.32
C GLY A 30 18.44 -10.67 -9.14
N ILE A 31 18.60 -10.21 -7.90
CA ILE A 31 19.11 -8.88 -7.59
C ILE A 31 20.62 -8.89 -7.82
N LEU A 32 21.09 -7.99 -8.69
CA LEU A 32 22.48 -7.96 -9.12
C LEU A 32 23.34 -7.09 -8.20
N PRO A 33 24.57 -7.53 -7.89
CA PRO A 33 25.55 -6.67 -7.23
C PRO A 33 26.01 -5.57 -8.20
N ILE A 34 26.34 -4.41 -7.65
CA ILE A 34 26.97 -3.29 -8.36
C ILE A 34 28.09 -2.72 -7.50
N GLU A 35 29.08 -2.10 -8.13
CA GLU A 35 30.14 -1.39 -7.43
C GLU A 35 29.74 0.08 -7.24
N ASP A 36 29.87 0.60 -6.02
CA ASP A 36 29.73 2.02 -5.73
C ASP A 36 30.90 2.78 -6.37
N PRO A 37 30.65 3.70 -7.32
CA PRO A 37 31.71 4.41 -8.03
C PRO A 37 32.52 5.37 -7.16
N TYR A 38 32.06 5.70 -5.94
CA TYR A 38 32.76 6.62 -5.05
C TYR A 38 33.63 5.91 -4.01
N THR A 39 33.28 4.69 -3.63
CA THR A 39 33.92 3.95 -2.52
C THR A 39 34.50 2.60 -2.94
N GLY A 40 34.10 2.06 -4.09
CA GLY A 40 34.44 0.71 -4.53
C GLY A 40 33.68 -0.39 -3.78
N GLU A 41 32.74 -0.04 -2.89
CA GLU A 41 31.99 -1.03 -2.12
C GLU A 41 30.93 -1.73 -2.97
N THR A 42 30.69 -3.02 -2.70
CA THR A 42 29.60 -3.75 -3.34
C THR A 42 28.25 -3.40 -2.73
N LEU A 43 27.35 -2.85 -3.54
CA LEU A 43 25.93 -2.63 -3.26
C LEU A 43 25.08 -3.56 -4.13
N PHE A 44 23.76 -3.50 -3.96
CA PHE A 44 22.80 -4.29 -4.72
C PHE A 44 21.81 -3.39 -5.47
N ALA A 45 21.64 -3.62 -6.76
CA ALA A 45 20.70 -2.90 -7.62
C ALA A 45 19.30 -3.51 -7.55
N VAL A 46 18.40 -2.92 -6.76
CA VAL A 46 17.00 -3.37 -6.68
C VAL A 46 16.21 -2.81 -7.86
N PRO A 47 15.69 -3.66 -8.76
CA PRO A 47 14.94 -3.19 -9.93
C PRO A 47 13.66 -2.46 -9.53
N ALA A 48 13.23 -1.52 -10.38
CA ALA A 48 11.98 -0.80 -10.20
C ALA A 48 10.76 -1.73 -10.23
N LEU A 49 9.90 -1.62 -9.21
CA LEU A 49 8.62 -2.31 -9.13
C LEU A 49 7.53 -1.39 -9.63
N ARG A 50 7.00 -1.68 -10.83
CA ARG A 50 5.97 -0.89 -11.52
C ARG A 50 4.65 -1.65 -11.57
N PRO A 51 3.85 -1.68 -10.48
CA PRO A 51 2.53 -2.28 -10.54
C PRO A 51 1.65 -1.54 -11.56
N ASP A 52 0.68 -2.23 -12.16
CA ASP A 52 -0.33 -1.57 -12.98
C ASP A 52 -1.21 -0.64 -12.12
N TRP A 53 -1.67 -1.16 -11.00
CA TRP A 53 -2.60 -0.48 -10.09
C TRP A 53 -2.08 -0.51 -8.66
N ALA A 54 -2.29 0.59 -7.92
CA ALA A 54 -2.18 0.60 -6.47
C ALA A 54 -3.59 0.64 -5.86
N LEU A 55 -3.87 -0.29 -4.95
CA LEU A 55 -5.10 -0.30 -4.16
C LEU A 55 -4.74 0.19 -2.76
N ILE A 56 -5.26 1.35 -2.37
CA ILE A 56 -4.93 1.99 -1.10
C ILE A 56 -6.23 2.29 -0.36
N HIS A 57 -6.24 2.03 0.95
CA HIS A 57 -7.33 2.38 1.84
C HIS A 57 -6.92 3.53 2.76
N VAL A 58 -7.77 4.55 2.90
CA VAL A 58 -7.47 5.78 3.65
C VAL A 58 -8.62 6.15 4.59
N GLN A 59 -8.34 7.04 5.54
CA GLN A 59 -9.36 7.54 6.47
C GLN A 59 -10.29 8.53 5.76
N ARG A 60 -9.74 9.45 4.96
CA ARG A 60 -10.53 10.48 4.29
C ARG A 60 -10.06 10.72 2.87
N ALA A 61 -11.01 10.85 1.96
CA ALA A 61 -10.78 11.29 0.60
C ALA A 61 -11.89 12.23 0.15
N ASP A 62 -11.63 13.06 -0.85
CA ASP A 62 -12.70 13.71 -1.61
C ASP A 62 -13.07 12.90 -2.87
N ALA A 63 -14.13 13.34 -3.57
CA ALA A 63 -14.58 12.70 -4.81
C ALA A 63 -13.58 12.80 -5.98
N GLU A 64 -12.60 13.72 -5.89
CA GLU A 64 -11.52 13.87 -6.88
C GLU A 64 -10.29 13.00 -6.55
N GLY A 65 -10.30 12.32 -5.39
CA GLY A 65 -9.26 11.41 -4.94
C GLY A 65 -8.13 12.07 -4.14
N ASN A 66 -8.27 13.34 -3.74
CA ASN A 66 -7.34 13.92 -2.79
C ASN A 66 -7.57 13.27 -1.43
N ALA A 67 -6.53 12.65 -0.89
CA ALA A 67 -6.66 11.79 0.29
C ALA A 67 -5.75 12.20 1.44
N TRP A 68 -6.29 12.10 2.64
CA TRP A 68 -5.52 12.17 3.87
C TRP A 68 -5.23 10.77 4.37
N ILE A 69 -3.95 10.51 4.63
CA ILE A 69 -3.52 9.36 5.43
C ILE A 69 -3.15 9.88 6.81
N LEU A 70 -3.99 9.57 7.79
CA LEU A 70 -3.77 9.91 9.18
C LEU A 70 -2.79 8.91 9.81
N GLY A 71 -1.76 9.40 10.50
CA GLY A 71 -0.72 8.55 11.07
C GLY A 71 0.32 8.07 10.05
N ASN A 72 0.75 6.80 10.17
CA ASN A 72 1.86 6.26 9.39
C ASN A 72 1.43 5.89 7.96
N ARG A 73 2.13 6.45 6.97
CA ARG A 73 1.86 6.28 5.53
C ARG A 73 2.50 5.03 4.91
N HIS A 74 3.29 4.29 5.68
CA HIS A 74 3.97 3.06 5.27
C HIS A 74 4.60 3.16 3.87
N PHE A 75 4.04 2.47 2.88
CA PHE A 75 4.52 2.46 1.49
C PHE A 75 3.51 3.07 0.51
N ASP A 76 2.37 3.56 1.00
CA ASP A 76 1.22 3.94 0.18
C ASP A 76 1.59 5.06 -0.78
N VAL A 77 2.37 6.00 -0.27
CA VAL A 77 2.85 7.18 -0.98
C VAL A 77 3.84 6.80 -2.10
N GLU A 78 4.69 5.79 -1.91
CA GLU A 78 5.52 5.24 -2.98
C GLU A 78 4.71 4.37 -3.96
N MET A 79 3.76 3.58 -3.47
CA MET A 79 2.90 2.72 -4.28
C MET A 79 2.05 3.55 -5.26
N THR A 80 1.47 4.66 -4.80
CA THR A 80 0.65 5.56 -5.64
C THR A 80 1.44 6.14 -6.81
N ARG A 81 2.72 6.49 -6.59
CA ARG A 81 3.60 7.03 -7.63
C ARG A 81 4.22 5.96 -8.52
N ALA A 82 4.38 4.74 -8.01
CA ALA A 82 4.92 3.62 -8.77
C ALA A 82 3.89 2.97 -9.72
N ALA A 83 2.58 3.14 -9.45
CA ALA A 83 1.52 2.54 -10.24
C ALA A 83 1.39 3.18 -11.64
N SER A 84 1.53 2.37 -12.69
CA SER A 84 1.60 2.87 -14.06
C SER A 84 0.24 3.31 -14.63
N ARG A 85 -0.88 2.70 -14.19
CA ARG A 85 -2.24 3.06 -14.62
C ARG A 85 -2.93 4.00 -13.63
N GLY A 86 -2.53 3.94 -12.36
CA GLY A 86 -2.96 4.85 -11.30
C GLY A 86 -3.45 4.12 -10.05
N VAL A 87 -4.21 4.84 -9.23
CA VAL A 87 -4.66 4.39 -7.91
C VAL A 87 -6.16 4.11 -7.90
N ILE A 88 -6.55 3.02 -7.26
CA ILE A 88 -7.93 2.77 -6.82
C ILE A 88 -7.94 2.99 -5.31
N LEU A 89 -8.72 3.97 -4.87
CA LEU A 89 -8.76 4.43 -3.50
C LEU A 89 -10.05 3.97 -2.84
N THR A 90 -9.96 3.34 -1.67
CA THR A 90 -11.09 3.17 -0.77
C THR A 90 -10.92 4.10 0.43
N ALA A 91 -12.00 4.68 0.94
CA ALA A 91 -11.95 5.60 2.07
C ALA A 91 -12.97 5.20 3.14
N GLU A 92 -12.63 5.41 4.41
CA GLU A 92 -13.62 5.31 5.50
C GLU A 92 -14.74 6.34 5.34
N GLU A 93 -14.39 7.55 4.88
CA GLU A 93 -15.33 8.65 4.67
C GLU A 93 -14.94 9.44 3.41
N ILE A 94 -15.90 9.67 2.51
CA ILE A 94 -15.74 10.65 1.43
C ILE A 94 -16.26 12.02 1.91
N VAL A 95 -15.36 12.98 2.05
CA VAL A 95 -15.67 14.34 2.53
C VAL A 95 -15.74 15.35 1.37
N PRO A 96 -16.38 16.52 1.56
CA PRO A 96 -16.29 17.60 0.58
C PRO A 96 -14.84 18.02 0.33
N GLY A 97 -14.47 18.30 -0.92
CA GLY A 97 -13.10 18.70 -1.28
C GLY A 97 -12.60 19.94 -0.55
N GLU A 98 -13.51 20.84 -0.15
CA GLU A 98 -13.22 22.01 0.70
C GLU A 98 -12.62 21.62 2.05
N GLU A 99 -13.00 20.46 2.61
CA GLU A 99 -12.44 19.97 3.86
C GLU A 99 -10.98 19.55 3.68
N ILE A 100 -10.68 18.81 2.62
CA ILE A 100 -9.31 18.43 2.26
C ILE A 100 -8.46 19.67 1.94
N ALA A 101 -9.03 20.62 1.21
CA ALA A 101 -8.37 21.85 0.80
C ALA A 101 -8.05 22.82 1.96
N ARG A 102 -8.70 22.67 3.13
CA ARG A 102 -8.37 23.47 4.33
C ARG A 102 -6.97 23.21 4.85
N ASP A 103 -6.45 21.99 4.67
CA ASP A 103 -5.08 21.64 5.02
C ASP A 103 -4.40 20.87 3.88
N PRO A 104 -3.90 21.59 2.85
CA PRO A 104 -3.25 20.95 1.72
C PRO A 104 -1.96 20.20 2.12
N GLY A 105 -1.33 20.56 3.25
CA GLY A 105 -0.13 19.88 3.76
C GLY A 105 -0.41 18.46 4.25
N MET A 106 -1.65 18.17 4.61
CA MET A 106 -2.10 16.84 5.03
C MET A 106 -2.44 15.91 3.86
N THR A 107 -2.56 16.44 2.64
CA THR A 107 -2.86 15.65 1.43
C THR A 107 -1.70 14.73 1.08
N ALA A 108 -1.84 13.45 1.42
CA ALA A 108 -0.82 12.43 1.21
C ALA A 108 -0.86 11.85 -0.21
N ILE A 109 -2.06 11.70 -0.77
CA ILE A 109 -2.29 11.22 -2.14
C ILE A 109 -3.02 12.32 -2.91
N PRO A 110 -2.38 12.93 -3.92
CA PRO A 110 -3.04 13.87 -4.82
C PRO A 110 -4.03 13.17 -5.75
N GLY A 111 -5.20 13.79 -5.97
CA GLY A 111 -6.27 13.22 -6.79
C GLY A 111 -5.90 12.94 -8.24
N PHE A 112 -4.93 13.65 -8.82
CA PHE A 112 -4.48 13.40 -10.20
C PHE A 112 -3.82 12.01 -10.41
N LEU A 113 -3.39 11.34 -9.34
CA LEU A 113 -2.88 9.96 -9.38
C LEU A 113 -4.02 8.92 -9.30
N VAL A 114 -5.22 9.33 -8.91
CA VAL A 114 -6.36 8.46 -8.59
C VAL A 114 -7.28 8.30 -9.80
N ARG A 115 -7.77 7.08 -10.01
CA ARG A 115 -8.70 6.71 -11.10
C ARG A 115 -10.09 6.34 -10.61
N ALA A 116 -10.21 5.90 -9.36
CA ALA A 116 -11.49 5.58 -8.74
C ALA A 116 -11.39 5.80 -7.23
N VAL A 117 -12.49 6.29 -6.65
CA VAL A 117 -12.68 6.44 -5.21
C VAL A 117 -13.96 5.70 -4.83
N ALA A 118 -13.92 4.92 -3.74
CA ALA A 118 -15.09 4.27 -3.17
C ALA A 118 -15.13 4.47 -1.66
N GLU A 119 -16.28 4.86 -1.13
CA GLU A 119 -16.52 4.83 0.30
C GLU A 119 -16.71 3.37 0.73
N ALA A 120 -15.88 2.94 1.69
CA ALA A 120 -15.87 1.59 2.24
C ALA A 120 -15.53 1.67 3.73
N PRO A 121 -16.51 2.04 4.59
CA PRO A 121 -16.33 2.06 6.03
C PRO A 121 -15.92 0.67 6.55
N GLY A 122 -14.92 0.62 7.43
CA GLY A 122 -14.33 -0.64 7.88
C GLY A 122 -13.50 -1.36 6.81
N GLY A 123 -13.08 -0.67 5.74
CA GLY A 123 -12.46 -1.28 4.55
C GLY A 123 -11.10 -1.92 4.79
N ALA A 124 -10.39 -1.58 5.87
CA ALA A 124 -9.15 -2.24 6.29
C ALA A 124 -9.36 -3.43 7.23
N TRP A 125 -10.58 -3.65 7.76
CA TRP A 125 -10.85 -4.77 8.66
C TRP A 125 -10.48 -6.12 7.98
N PRO A 126 -9.85 -7.09 8.68
CA PRO A 126 -9.59 -7.14 10.13
C PRO A 126 -8.32 -6.41 10.59
N CYS A 127 -7.57 -5.78 9.68
CA CYS A 127 -6.46 -4.90 10.04
C CYS A 127 -6.97 -3.58 10.62
N SER A 128 -6.07 -2.71 11.05
CA SER A 128 -6.41 -1.39 11.56
C SER A 128 -6.48 -0.32 10.46
N CYS A 129 -7.29 0.71 10.71
CA CYS A 129 -7.26 1.99 10.02
C CYS A 129 -7.08 3.07 11.09
N HIS A 130 -5.84 3.33 11.53
CA HIS A 130 -5.59 4.24 12.64
C HIS A 130 -5.79 5.71 12.21
N PRO A 131 -6.45 6.58 13.00
CA PRO A 131 -7.01 6.35 14.33
C PRO A 131 -8.47 5.88 14.35
N ALA A 132 -9.11 5.63 13.20
CA ALA A 132 -10.52 5.24 13.11
C ALA A 132 -10.83 3.94 13.88
N TYR A 133 -10.05 2.89 13.69
CA TYR A 133 -10.14 1.65 14.47
C TYR A 133 -8.82 0.88 14.55
N GLY A 134 -8.72 0.07 15.61
CA GLY A 134 -7.61 -0.86 15.85
C GLY A 134 -7.80 -2.20 15.13
N VAL A 135 -6.82 -3.08 15.28
CA VAL A 135 -6.84 -4.43 14.70
C VAL A 135 -7.90 -5.28 15.40
N ASP A 136 -8.67 -6.07 14.64
CA ASP A 136 -9.55 -7.10 15.17
C ASP A 136 -8.78 -8.43 15.28
N GLU A 137 -8.19 -8.68 16.44
CA GLU A 137 -7.39 -9.89 16.71
C GLU A 137 -8.18 -11.18 16.53
N GLU A 138 -9.44 -11.19 16.92
CA GLU A 138 -10.32 -12.35 16.78
C GLU A 138 -10.69 -12.58 15.30
N GLY A 139 -10.95 -11.49 14.56
CA GLY A 139 -11.13 -11.52 13.12
C GLY A 139 -9.92 -12.09 12.37
N MET A 140 -8.71 -11.66 12.75
CA MET A 140 -7.46 -12.19 12.19
C MET A 140 -7.26 -13.67 12.53
N ARG A 141 -7.48 -14.07 13.79
CA ARG A 141 -7.35 -15.47 14.23
C ARG A 141 -8.28 -16.38 13.42
N ARG A 142 -9.54 -15.96 13.25
CA ARG A 142 -10.52 -16.70 12.47
C ARG A 142 -10.13 -16.82 10.99
N TYR A 143 -9.59 -15.76 10.38
CA TYR A 143 -9.06 -15.84 9.02
C TYR A 143 -7.94 -16.87 8.92
N MET A 144 -6.95 -16.81 9.82
CA MET A 144 -5.80 -17.73 9.82
C MET A 144 -6.25 -19.19 9.94
N GLU A 145 -7.18 -19.48 10.86
CA GLU A 145 -7.70 -20.84 11.06
C GLU A 145 -8.45 -21.39 9.84
N LEU A 146 -9.34 -20.60 9.25
CA LEU A 146 -10.17 -21.04 8.14
C LEU A 146 -9.41 -21.09 6.81
N SER A 147 -8.47 -20.15 6.59
CA SER A 147 -7.69 -20.06 5.35
C SER A 147 -6.71 -21.22 5.12
N ALA A 148 -6.53 -22.11 6.09
CA ALA A 148 -5.68 -23.29 5.99
C ALA A 148 -6.17 -24.35 4.97
N SER A 149 -7.39 -24.20 4.47
CA SER A 149 -7.98 -25.05 3.41
C SER A 149 -8.76 -24.20 2.42
N ALA A 150 -8.90 -24.68 1.18
CA ALA A 150 -9.68 -23.99 0.16
C ALA A 150 -11.16 -23.85 0.57
N GLU A 151 -11.76 -24.92 1.09
CA GLU A 151 -13.15 -24.90 1.57
C GLU A 151 -13.33 -23.96 2.77
N GLY A 152 -12.36 -23.94 3.69
CA GLY A 152 -12.37 -23.05 4.83
C GLY A 152 -12.24 -21.57 4.43
N LEU A 153 -11.38 -21.26 3.45
CA LEU A 153 -11.26 -19.91 2.91
C LEU A 153 -12.56 -19.46 2.23
N GLU A 154 -13.17 -20.30 1.40
CA GLU A 154 -14.46 -20.00 0.77
C GLU A 154 -15.56 -19.75 1.82
N ARG A 155 -15.59 -20.55 2.88
CA ARG A 155 -16.50 -20.36 4.01
C ARG A 155 -16.26 -19.01 4.68
N TYR A 156 -15.01 -18.68 4.99
CA TYR A 156 -14.65 -17.40 5.60
C TYR A 156 -15.12 -16.22 4.74
N LEU A 157 -14.83 -16.24 3.44
CA LEU A 157 -15.21 -15.17 2.52
C LEU A 157 -16.73 -14.99 2.45
N ARG A 158 -17.49 -16.09 2.39
CA ARG A 158 -18.96 -16.05 2.37
C ARG A 158 -19.58 -15.49 3.64
N GLU A 159 -19.01 -15.82 4.80
CA GLU A 159 -19.51 -15.37 6.10
C GLU A 159 -19.15 -13.90 6.40
N THR A 160 -18.17 -13.36 5.68
CA THR A 160 -17.51 -12.09 6.01
C THR A 160 -17.77 -10.99 4.98
N ALA A 161 -17.81 -11.32 3.68
CA ALA A 161 -18.15 -10.38 2.62
C ALA A 161 -19.47 -9.61 2.83
N PRO A 162 -20.55 -10.20 3.41
CA PRO A 162 -21.78 -9.47 3.69
C PRO A 162 -21.69 -8.47 4.85
N LYS A 163 -20.67 -8.59 5.73
CA LYS A 163 -20.55 -7.79 6.95
C LYS A 163 -19.65 -6.56 6.79
N ALA A 164 -18.77 -6.55 5.79
CA ALA A 164 -17.92 -5.40 5.45
C ALA A 164 -18.69 -4.24 4.78
N ALA A 165 -19.93 -4.48 4.31
CA ALA A 165 -20.78 -3.46 3.69
C ALA A 165 -21.88 -2.90 4.64
N ALA A 166 -21.95 -3.40 5.89
CA ALA A 166 -23.04 -3.13 6.82
C ALA A 166 -22.59 -2.56 8.18
N ARG A 167 -21.32 -2.18 8.29
CA ARG A 167 -20.73 -1.46 9.44
C ARG A 167 -20.28 -0.09 8.97
#